data_AF-A0A7C0TXA6-F1
#
_entry.id   AF-A0A7C0TXA6-F1
#
_cell.length_a   1.000
_cell.length_b   1.000
_cell.length_c   1.000
_cell.angle_alpha   90.00
_cell.angle_beta   90.00
_cell.angle_gamma   90.00
#
_symmetry.space_group_name_H-M   'P 1'
#
loop_
_entity.id
_entity.type
_entity.pdbx_description
1 polymer ?
#
loop_
_entity_poly.entity_id
_entity_poly.type
_entity_poly.pdbx_seq_one_letter_code
_entity_poly.pdbx_strand_id
1 'polypeptide(L)'
;MVKIALPPTTLGQDLLITLSILATASLPPTDVYIKVGIEPSKGITYIETNADTVKLSKAVINVLSKNLVVSGARRARLPLVPTDLNALRKVLGRAVSGKADLRGALYNDLVGVLKQKDFIKYLDINNVSTRYGRNIEIYLGAPKGALTLPRVMISDGFFELGKLHGIKDVKTVSGPPRLGKVDLRCSPEVAPLMHASVLGFEVLNFAVAGNMFHLFITLKAPPDICIKYMDAKLLAKVFTYALKLTSKFNFIDIYEDYEVHRLYLLLKIFHKYIKSLAHLFASSPELSSLG
;
A
#
# COMPACT_ATOMS: atom_id res chain seq x y z
N MET A 1 15.03 17.37 -5.34
CA MET A 1 13.87 16.63 -5.88
C MET A 1 14.15 15.14 -5.68
N VAL A 2 13.16 14.39 -5.21
CA VAL A 2 13.30 12.98 -4.80
C VAL A 2 12.35 12.15 -5.66
N LYS A 3 12.81 10.99 -6.15
CA LYS A 3 12.01 10.03 -6.90
C LYS A 3 11.87 8.75 -6.10
N ILE A 4 10.72 8.54 -5.47
CA ILE A 4 10.43 7.41 -4.60
C ILE A 4 9.92 6.25 -5.45
N ALA A 5 10.70 5.19 -5.60
CA ALA A 5 10.32 4.00 -6.32
C ALA A 5 9.15 3.27 -5.64
N LEU A 6 8.21 2.80 -6.46
CA LEU A 6 7.06 2.02 -6.03
C LEU A 6 7.30 0.53 -6.30
N PRO A 7 6.80 -0.37 -5.43
CA PRO A 7 6.75 -1.78 -5.75
C PRO A 7 6.02 -1.98 -7.09
N PRO A 8 6.52 -2.83 -8.00
CA PRO A 8 5.91 -3.04 -9.31
C PRO A 8 4.69 -3.98 -9.22
N THR A 9 3.76 -3.68 -8.29
CA THR A 9 2.49 -4.39 -8.10
C THR A 9 1.38 -3.39 -7.83
N THR A 10 0.17 -3.64 -8.35
CA THR A 10 -0.94 -2.70 -8.24
C THR A 10 -1.19 -2.26 -6.80
N LEU A 11 -1.30 -3.23 -5.87
CA LEU A 11 -1.52 -2.91 -4.46
C LEU A 11 -0.33 -2.16 -3.84
N GLY A 12 0.91 -2.54 -4.16
CA GLY A 12 2.11 -1.86 -3.66
C GLY A 12 2.20 -0.41 -4.12
N GLN A 13 1.90 -0.14 -5.39
CA GLN A 13 1.83 1.21 -5.95
C GLN A 13 0.74 2.02 -5.27
N ASP A 14 -0.48 1.50 -5.24
CA ASP A 14 -1.64 2.21 -4.70
C ASP A 14 -1.45 2.54 -3.21
N LEU A 15 -0.88 1.62 -2.42
CA LEU A 15 -0.59 1.87 -1.00
C LEU A 15 0.41 3.01 -0.80
N LEU A 16 1.51 3.02 -1.55
CA LEU A 16 2.53 4.07 -1.41
C LEU A 16 2.10 5.40 -2.04
N ILE A 17 1.28 5.39 -3.09
CA ILE A 17 0.63 6.60 -3.61
C ILE A 17 -0.32 7.18 -2.57
N THR A 18 -1.19 6.35 -1.99
CA THR A 18 -2.09 6.74 -0.90
C THR A 18 -1.30 7.36 0.24
N LEU A 19 -0.26 6.66 0.71
CA LEU A 19 0.57 7.11 1.82
C LEU A 19 1.25 8.46 1.51
N SER A 20 1.73 8.64 0.27
CA SER A 20 2.36 9.87 -0.18
C SER A 20 1.38 11.04 -0.27
N ILE A 21 0.15 10.82 -0.77
CA ILE A 21 -0.91 11.83 -0.78
C ILE A 21 -1.24 12.28 0.65
N LEU A 22 -1.46 11.32 1.56
CA LEU A 22 -1.79 11.61 2.95
C LEU A 22 -0.64 12.29 3.70
N ALA A 23 0.60 11.92 3.38
CA ALA A 23 1.79 12.54 3.95
C ALA A 23 1.92 13.99 3.48
N THR A 24 1.77 14.25 2.18
CA THR A 24 1.74 15.61 1.60
C THR A 24 0.66 16.47 2.23
N ALA A 25 -0.54 15.91 2.43
CA ALA A 25 -1.63 16.59 3.14
C ALA A 25 -1.32 16.90 4.62
N SER A 26 -0.35 16.20 5.22
CA SER A 26 0.06 16.39 6.61
C SER A 26 1.23 17.36 6.78
N LEU A 27 1.85 17.80 5.69
CA LEU A 27 2.91 18.80 5.71
C LEU A 27 2.34 20.23 5.91
N PRO A 28 3.19 21.21 6.27
CA PRO A 28 2.80 22.61 6.27
C PRO A 28 2.35 23.09 4.88
N PRO A 29 1.44 24.07 4.77
CA PRO A 29 1.03 24.66 3.49
C PRO A 29 2.27 25.24 2.80
N THR A 30 2.69 24.59 1.73
CA THR A 30 3.91 24.88 0.97
C THR A 30 3.69 24.45 -0.48
N ASP A 31 4.56 24.84 -1.40
CA ASP A 31 4.54 24.40 -2.80
C ASP A 31 4.94 22.92 -2.99
N VAL A 32 4.67 22.08 -2.00
CA VAL A 32 4.93 20.64 -2.09
C VAL A 32 3.94 20.01 -3.05
N TYR A 33 4.49 19.15 -3.91
CA TYR A 33 3.70 18.33 -4.81
C TYR A 33 4.18 16.89 -4.81
N ILE A 34 3.32 16.02 -5.31
CA ILE A 34 3.70 14.70 -5.78
C ILE A 34 3.26 14.51 -7.22
N LYS A 35 4.07 13.84 -8.03
CA LYS A 35 3.75 13.48 -9.41
C LYS A 35 4.10 12.02 -9.64
N VAL A 36 3.19 11.24 -10.22
CA VAL A 36 3.49 9.85 -10.59
C VAL A 36 4.20 9.84 -11.93
N GLY A 37 5.35 9.16 -12.00
CA GLY A 37 6.15 9.00 -13.21
C GLY A 37 6.57 7.55 -13.42
N ILE A 38 7.15 7.28 -14.58
CA ILE A 38 7.72 5.98 -14.93
C ILE A 38 9.18 6.22 -15.33
N GLU A 39 10.11 5.47 -14.75
CA GLU A 39 11.52 5.48 -15.16
C GLU A 39 11.71 4.46 -16.28
N PRO A 40 11.84 4.89 -17.56
CA PRO A 40 11.82 3.97 -18.70
C PRO A 40 13.00 3.00 -18.67
N SER A 41 14.16 3.43 -18.18
CA SER A 41 15.37 2.58 -18.11
C SER A 41 15.23 1.41 -17.13
N LYS A 42 14.33 1.53 -16.15
CA LYS A 42 14.09 0.51 -15.11
C LYS A 42 12.73 -0.17 -15.25
N GLY A 43 11.79 0.41 -16.00
CA GLY A 43 10.40 -0.04 -16.05
C GLY A 43 9.67 0.07 -14.70
N ILE A 44 10.12 0.99 -13.82
CA ILE A 44 9.61 1.15 -12.45
C ILE A 44 8.86 2.47 -12.33
N THR A 45 7.64 2.40 -11.80
CA THR A 45 6.85 3.57 -11.42
C THR A 45 7.44 4.23 -10.18
N TYR A 46 7.42 5.57 -10.14
CA TYR A 46 7.89 6.35 -9.01
C TYR A 46 6.97 7.52 -8.67
N ILE A 47 7.14 8.05 -7.47
CA ILE A 47 6.56 9.32 -7.05
C ILE A 47 7.68 10.36 -7.02
N GLU A 48 7.56 11.37 -7.87
CA GLU A 48 8.38 12.57 -7.81
C GLU A 48 7.85 13.51 -6.74
N THR A 49 8.73 14.08 -5.94
CA THR A 49 8.37 15.13 -4.99
C THR A 49 9.52 16.11 -4.76
N ASN A 50 9.17 17.36 -4.49
CA ASN A 50 10.09 18.39 -4.01
C ASN A 50 10.17 18.46 -2.48
N ALA A 51 9.44 17.61 -1.76
CA ALA A 51 9.53 17.54 -0.31
C ALA A 51 10.92 17.02 0.15
N ASP A 52 11.39 17.58 1.26
CA ASP A 52 12.56 17.05 1.99
C ASP A 52 12.27 15.63 2.53
N THR A 53 13.23 14.70 2.36
CA THR A 53 13.03 13.27 2.71
C THR A 53 12.77 13.08 4.19
N VAL A 54 13.44 13.85 5.06
CA VAL A 54 13.28 13.75 6.51
C VAL A 54 11.88 14.24 6.92
N LYS A 55 11.43 15.37 6.37
CA LYS A 55 10.05 15.86 6.59
C LYS A 55 9.01 14.87 6.07
N LEU A 56 9.23 14.28 4.90
CA LEU A 56 8.31 13.31 4.32
C LEU A 56 8.26 12.01 5.14
N SER A 57 9.40 11.47 5.59
CA SER A 57 9.48 10.33 6.50
C SER A 57 8.67 10.57 7.78
N LYS A 58 8.80 11.76 8.39
CA LYS A 58 8.00 12.15 9.57
C LYS A 58 6.51 12.24 9.26
N ALA A 59 6.13 12.81 8.12
CA ALA A 59 4.73 12.91 7.71
C ALA A 59 4.10 11.53 7.46
N VAL A 60 4.83 10.63 6.81
CA VAL A 60 4.43 9.22 6.61
C VAL A 60 4.19 8.52 7.95
N ILE A 61 5.11 8.67 8.92
CA ILE A 61 4.94 8.11 10.27
C ILE A 61 3.68 8.66 10.95
N ASN A 62 3.39 9.96 10.79
CA ASN A 62 2.20 10.58 11.36
C ASN A 62 0.91 9.98 10.76
N VAL A 63 0.89 9.76 9.44
CA VAL A 63 -0.23 9.10 8.75
C VAL A 63 -0.42 7.68 9.27
N LEU A 64 0.63 6.87 9.31
CA LEU A 64 0.59 5.50 9.82
C LEU A 64 0.13 5.45 11.29
N SER A 65 0.59 6.37 12.12
CA SER A 65 0.21 6.44 13.53
C SER A 65 -1.29 6.73 13.72
N LYS A 66 -1.90 7.51 12.82
CA LYS A 66 -3.33 7.83 12.85
C LYS A 66 -4.22 6.74 12.26
N ASN A 67 -3.77 6.05 11.20
CA ASN A 67 -4.58 5.05 10.50
C ASN A 67 -4.88 3.80 11.34
N LEU A 68 -4.00 3.40 12.26
CA LEU A 68 -4.25 2.29 13.19
C LEU A 68 -5.51 2.49 14.05
N VAL A 69 -5.85 3.75 14.35
CA VAL A 69 -7.01 4.11 15.18
C VAL A 69 -8.32 3.95 14.39
N VAL A 70 -8.27 4.06 13.05
CA VAL A 70 -9.46 4.07 12.18
C VAL A 70 -9.81 2.68 11.67
N SER A 71 -8.83 1.80 11.45
CA SER A 71 -9.09 0.52 10.78
C SER A 71 -9.82 -0.51 11.64
N GLY A 72 -9.93 -0.36 12.97
CA GLY A 72 -10.73 -1.23 13.84
C GLY A 72 -10.39 -2.74 13.81
N ALA A 73 -9.47 -3.18 12.95
CA ALA A 73 -9.22 -4.57 12.56
C ALA A 73 -8.35 -5.32 13.57
N ARG A 74 -8.62 -5.14 14.88
CA ARG A 74 -7.87 -5.76 15.97
C ARG A 74 -8.22 -7.24 16.21
N ARG A 75 -9.07 -7.87 15.39
CA ARG A 75 -9.64 -9.20 15.69
C ARG A 75 -9.27 -10.31 14.71
N ALA A 76 -8.52 -10.02 13.66
CA ALA A 76 -8.24 -11.01 12.63
C ALA A 76 -6.75 -11.24 12.37
N ARG A 77 -6.44 -12.42 11.80
CA ARG A 77 -5.08 -12.83 11.47
C ARG A 77 -4.45 -11.84 10.49
N LEU A 78 -3.15 -11.63 10.64
CA LEU A 78 -2.38 -10.75 9.76
C LEU A 78 -2.35 -11.35 8.34
N PRO A 79 -2.34 -10.52 7.28
CA PRO A 79 -2.03 -10.95 5.90
C PRO A 79 -0.55 -11.35 5.71
N LEU A 80 0.13 -11.75 6.78
CA LEU A 80 1.56 -12.10 6.80
C LEU A 80 1.72 -13.61 6.88
N VAL A 81 2.59 -14.15 6.02
CA VAL A 81 2.96 -15.57 6.03
C VAL A 81 4.32 -15.78 6.72
N PRO A 82 4.74 -17.01 7.04
CA PRO A 82 5.99 -17.25 7.79
C PRO A 82 7.24 -16.60 7.20
N THR A 83 7.34 -16.47 5.87
CA THR A 83 8.45 -15.75 5.22
C THR A 83 8.50 -14.27 5.59
N ASP A 84 7.34 -13.63 5.68
CA ASP A 84 7.19 -12.22 6.04
C ASP A 84 7.55 -12.02 7.51
N LEU A 85 7.08 -12.92 8.39
CA LEU A 85 7.42 -12.90 9.82
C LEU A 85 8.93 -13.09 10.05
N ASN A 86 9.60 -13.91 9.25
CA ASN A 86 11.05 -14.07 9.28
C ASN A 86 11.79 -12.81 8.82
N ALA A 87 11.27 -12.11 7.80
CA ALA A 87 11.79 -10.80 7.39
C ALA A 87 11.64 -9.79 8.54
N LEU A 88 10.47 -9.71 9.17
CA LEU A 88 10.23 -8.82 10.30
C LEU A 88 11.10 -9.17 11.52
N ARG A 89 11.32 -10.46 11.80
CA ARG A 89 12.24 -10.91 12.86
C ARG A 89 13.65 -10.38 12.66
N LYS A 90 14.15 -10.35 11.42
CA LYS A 90 15.49 -9.82 11.11
C LYS A 90 15.60 -8.33 11.39
N VAL A 91 14.52 -7.57 11.15
CA VAL A 91 14.51 -6.12 11.41
C VAL A 91 14.31 -5.81 12.88
N LEU A 92 13.38 -6.51 13.54
CA LEU A 92 13.02 -6.27 14.94
C LEU A 92 14.00 -6.89 15.94
N GLY A 93 14.89 -7.79 15.49
CA GLY A 93 15.85 -8.47 16.35
C GLY A 93 15.25 -9.51 17.30
N ARG A 94 13.95 -9.82 17.16
CA ARG A 94 13.22 -10.76 18.03
C ARG A 94 12.16 -11.54 17.27
N ALA A 95 11.69 -12.65 17.85
CA ALA A 95 10.62 -13.44 17.28
C ALA A 95 9.34 -12.60 17.09
N VAL A 96 8.65 -12.85 15.97
CA VAL A 96 7.42 -12.17 15.57
C VAL A 96 6.32 -13.22 15.41
N SER A 97 5.12 -12.90 15.89
CA SER A 97 3.97 -13.78 15.80
C SER A 97 2.92 -13.24 14.84
N GLY A 98 2.30 -14.13 14.05
CA GLY A 98 1.20 -13.81 13.15
C GLY A 98 -0.18 -13.74 13.82
N LYS A 99 -0.25 -13.91 15.14
CA LYS A 99 -1.52 -13.97 15.87
C LYS A 99 -2.24 -12.62 15.86
N ALA A 100 -3.57 -12.67 15.77
CA ALA A 100 -4.44 -11.50 15.61
C ALA A 100 -4.36 -10.50 16.78
N ASP A 101 -4.32 -11.03 18.01
CA ASP A 101 -4.19 -10.27 19.26
C ASP A 101 -2.88 -9.47 19.33
N LEU A 102 -1.82 -9.98 18.69
CA LEU A 102 -0.50 -9.35 18.64
C LEU A 102 -0.34 -8.35 17.49
N ARG A 103 -1.36 -8.18 16.63
CA ARG A 103 -1.34 -7.26 15.49
C ARG A 103 -0.98 -5.83 15.89
N GLY A 104 -1.63 -5.30 16.93
CA GLY A 104 -1.43 -3.94 17.39
C GLY A 104 -0.02 -3.71 17.92
N ALA A 105 0.51 -4.67 18.67
CA ALA A 105 1.88 -4.64 19.17
C ALA A 105 2.88 -4.64 18.01
N LEU A 106 2.75 -5.59 17.08
CA LEU A 106 3.60 -5.68 15.90
C LEU A 106 3.59 -4.37 15.10
N TYR A 107 2.41 -3.81 14.83
CA TYR A 107 2.30 -2.56 14.10
C TYR A 107 3.05 -1.42 14.80
N ASN A 108 2.88 -1.29 16.12
CA ASN A 108 3.57 -0.29 16.91
C ASN A 108 5.10 -0.47 16.87
N ASP A 109 5.59 -1.72 16.90
CA ASP A 109 7.01 -2.02 16.75
C ASP A 109 7.54 -1.54 15.38
N LEU A 110 6.81 -1.83 14.29
CA LEU A 110 7.20 -1.42 12.95
C LEU A 110 7.25 0.11 12.82
N VAL A 111 6.24 0.81 13.34
CA VAL A 111 6.22 2.28 13.39
C VAL A 111 7.35 2.80 14.28
N GLY A 112 7.67 2.11 15.37
CA GLY A 112 8.80 2.41 16.25
C GLY A 112 10.14 2.37 15.52
N VAL A 113 10.38 1.35 14.69
CA VAL A 113 11.57 1.27 13.84
C VAL A 113 11.62 2.42 12.82
N LEU A 114 10.49 2.73 12.18
CA LEU A 114 10.42 3.81 11.19
C LEU A 114 10.79 5.17 11.79
N LYS A 115 10.44 5.43 13.05
CA LYS A 115 10.79 6.68 13.76
C LYS A 115 12.30 6.93 13.89
N GLN A 116 13.11 5.87 13.82
CA GLN A 116 14.55 5.96 14.05
C GLN A 116 15.36 6.19 12.76
N LYS A 117 14.73 6.18 11.59
CA LYS A 117 15.42 6.18 10.31
C LYS A 117 14.75 7.12 9.30
N ASP A 118 15.56 7.81 8.49
CA ASP A 118 15.06 8.39 7.23
C ASP A 118 14.93 7.27 6.20
N PHE A 119 13.78 6.60 6.15
CA PHE A 119 13.58 5.42 5.30
C PHE A 119 13.25 5.80 3.84
N ILE A 120 12.71 7.00 3.59
CA ILE A 120 12.34 7.46 2.24
C ILE A 120 13.56 7.54 1.32
N LYS A 121 14.73 7.95 1.82
CA LYS A 121 15.95 8.00 1.01
C LYS A 121 16.35 6.63 0.44
N TYR A 122 16.00 5.53 1.12
CA TYR A 122 16.30 4.18 0.64
C TYR A 122 15.35 3.72 -0.47
N LEU A 123 14.21 4.40 -0.62
CA LEU A 123 13.29 4.20 -1.74
C LEU A 123 13.64 5.06 -2.95
N ASP A 124 14.73 5.84 -2.93
CA ASP A 124 15.15 6.57 -4.12
C ASP A 124 15.29 5.62 -5.32
N ILE A 125 14.75 6.00 -6.48
CA ILE A 125 14.75 5.17 -7.68
C ILE A 125 16.16 4.75 -8.10
N ASN A 126 17.18 5.54 -7.78
CA ASN A 126 18.57 5.21 -8.06
C ASN A 126 19.04 3.98 -7.28
N ASN A 127 18.46 3.73 -6.10
CA ASN A 127 18.74 2.55 -5.29
C ASN A 127 17.99 1.29 -5.75
N VAL A 128 17.12 1.40 -6.76
CA VAL A 128 16.46 0.23 -7.34
C VAL A 128 17.41 -0.50 -8.27
N SER A 129 17.52 -1.81 -8.07
CA SER A 129 18.32 -2.70 -8.93
C SER A 129 17.52 -3.94 -9.31
N THR A 130 17.79 -4.43 -10.51
CA THR A 130 17.22 -5.68 -11.02
C THR A 130 18.35 -6.66 -11.27
N ARG A 131 18.21 -7.89 -10.77
CA ARG A 131 19.17 -8.98 -11.03
C ARG A 131 18.49 -10.08 -11.83
N TYR A 132 19.20 -10.56 -12.84
CA TYR A 132 18.74 -11.63 -13.71
C TYR A 132 19.53 -12.90 -13.38
N GLY A 133 18.83 -13.90 -12.81
CA GLY A 133 19.38 -15.22 -12.52
C GLY A 133 18.37 -16.30 -12.91
N ARG A 134 18.21 -17.33 -12.06
CA ARG A 134 17.09 -18.29 -12.22
C ARG A 134 15.72 -17.61 -12.05
N ASN A 135 15.68 -16.57 -11.22
CA ASN A 135 14.55 -15.67 -11.02
C ASN A 135 14.97 -14.25 -11.46
N ILE A 136 14.00 -13.41 -11.81
CA ILE A 136 14.17 -11.96 -11.90
C ILE A 136 13.97 -11.42 -10.49
N GLU A 137 14.98 -10.79 -9.92
CA GLU A 137 14.90 -10.20 -8.59
C GLU A 137 14.87 -8.68 -8.71
N ILE A 138 13.82 -8.04 -8.19
CA ILE A 138 13.69 -6.57 -8.15
C ILE A 138 13.90 -6.13 -6.70
N TYR A 139 14.90 -5.28 -6.48
CA TYR A 139 15.29 -4.78 -5.18
C TYR A 139 14.88 -3.31 -5.03
N LEU A 140 14.03 -3.04 -4.05
CA LEU A 140 13.71 -1.68 -3.60
C LEU A 140 14.70 -1.28 -2.49
N GLY A 141 15.65 -0.41 -2.82
CA GLY A 141 16.73 -0.03 -1.93
C GLY A 141 17.96 -0.94 -2.01
N ALA A 142 18.90 -0.76 -1.08
CA ALA A 142 20.19 -1.45 -1.12
C ALA A 142 20.05 -2.99 -1.08
N PRO A 143 20.76 -3.74 -1.96
CA PRO A 143 20.62 -5.21 -2.03
C PRO A 143 21.12 -5.99 -0.80
N LYS A 144 22.03 -5.40 -0.01
CA LYS A 144 22.64 -6.09 1.14
C LYS A 144 21.61 -6.25 2.25
N GLY A 145 21.35 -7.49 2.67
CA GLY A 145 20.35 -7.78 3.69
C GLY A 145 18.90 -7.69 3.19
N ALA A 146 18.67 -7.72 1.88
CA ALA A 146 17.35 -7.60 1.28
C ALA A 146 16.36 -8.64 1.83
N LEU A 147 15.17 -8.17 2.18
CA LEU A 147 14.08 -8.90 2.78
C LEU A 147 12.93 -9.03 1.80
N THR A 148 12.15 -10.11 1.92
CA THR A 148 10.94 -10.30 1.11
C THR A 148 9.90 -9.24 1.44
N LEU A 149 9.19 -8.74 0.42
CA LEU A 149 8.00 -7.93 0.64
C LEU A 149 6.86 -8.78 1.22
N PRO A 150 5.85 -8.17 1.87
CA PRO A 150 4.65 -8.87 2.31
C PRO A 150 4.02 -9.66 1.15
N ARG A 151 3.56 -10.89 1.40
CA ARG A 151 3.02 -11.75 0.33
C ARG A 151 1.91 -11.09 -0.48
N VAL A 152 1.01 -10.34 0.16
CA VAL A 152 -0.08 -9.61 -0.53
C VAL A 152 0.40 -8.52 -1.50
N MET A 153 1.64 -8.04 -1.36
CA MET A 153 2.27 -7.10 -2.29
C MET A 153 3.05 -7.80 -3.41
N ILE A 154 3.15 -9.13 -3.40
CA ILE A 154 3.79 -9.92 -4.45
C ILE A 154 2.68 -10.40 -5.38
N SER A 155 2.61 -9.85 -6.60
CA SER A 155 1.59 -10.23 -7.58
C SER A 155 1.77 -11.70 -7.96
N ASP A 156 0.67 -12.44 -7.91
CA ASP A 156 0.57 -13.85 -8.29
C ASP A 156 0.59 -14.07 -9.82
N GLY A 157 0.68 -13.04 -10.67
CA GLY A 157 0.58 -13.20 -12.13
C GLY A 157 1.59 -14.18 -12.76
N PHE A 158 2.85 -14.17 -12.31
CA PHE A 158 3.86 -15.15 -12.72
C PHE A 158 3.77 -16.47 -11.94
N PHE A 159 3.12 -16.47 -10.77
CA PHE A 159 2.93 -17.63 -9.91
C PHE A 159 1.74 -18.49 -10.35
N GLU A 160 0.67 -17.88 -10.86
CA GLU A 160 -0.57 -18.51 -11.33
C GLU A 160 -0.37 -19.23 -12.67
N LEU A 161 0.44 -18.67 -13.58
CA LEU A 161 0.86 -19.37 -14.81
C LEU A 161 1.63 -20.68 -14.50
N GLY A 162 2.33 -20.74 -13.37
CA GLY A 162 2.99 -21.95 -12.87
C GLY A 162 2.08 -22.91 -12.09
N LYS A 163 0.94 -22.44 -11.56
CA LYS A 163 -0.06 -23.26 -10.85
C LYS A 163 -1.03 -23.98 -11.79
N LEU A 164 -1.28 -23.46 -12.98
CA LEU A 164 -2.18 -24.07 -13.97
C LEU A 164 -1.59 -25.31 -14.69
N HIS A 165 -0.62 -25.99 -14.07
CA HIS A 165 -0.08 -27.30 -14.46
C HIS A 165 0.61 -27.39 -15.84
N GLY A 166 0.70 -26.31 -16.62
CA GLY A 166 1.21 -26.34 -18.01
C GLY A 166 2.73 -26.27 -18.18
N ILE A 167 3.47 -25.72 -17.21
CA ILE A 167 4.93 -25.50 -17.35
C ILE A 167 5.64 -26.02 -16.11
N LYS A 168 6.10 -27.28 -16.19
CA LYS A 168 7.14 -27.78 -15.28
C LYS A 168 8.48 -27.24 -15.77
N ASP A 169 9.21 -26.57 -14.89
CA ASP A 169 10.63 -26.30 -15.14
C ASP A 169 11.35 -27.65 -15.14
N VAL A 170 12.01 -27.98 -16.26
CA VAL A 170 12.68 -29.27 -16.51
C VAL A 170 13.69 -29.63 -15.41
N LYS A 171 14.13 -28.65 -14.61
CA LYS A 171 15.07 -28.84 -13.49
C LYS A 171 14.41 -28.99 -12.11
N THR A 172 13.11 -28.72 -11.97
CA THR A 172 12.38 -28.93 -10.72
C THR A 172 11.70 -30.29 -10.70
N VAL A 173 12.32 -31.25 -10.00
CA VAL A 173 11.82 -32.62 -9.81
C VAL A 173 10.50 -32.64 -9.00
N SER A 174 10.28 -31.63 -8.15
CA SER A 174 9.02 -31.38 -7.44
C SER A 174 8.85 -29.90 -7.08
N GLY A 175 7.60 -29.42 -6.99
CA GLY A 175 7.25 -28.05 -6.61
C GLY A 175 6.98 -27.09 -7.79
N PRO A 176 6.56 -25.84 -7.50
CA PRO A 176 6.20 -24.86 -8.52
C PRO A 176 7.44 -24.41 -9.32
N PRO A 177 7.31 -24.14 -10.64
CA PRO A 177 8.42 -23.78 -11.53
C PRO A 177 9.24 -22.63 -10.96
N ARG A 178 10.57 -22.73 -11.00
CA ARG A 178 11.48 -21.68 -10.46
C ARG A 178 11.93 -20.73 -11.56
N LEU A 179 12.28 -21.25 -12.74
CA LEU A 179 12.59 -20.42 -13.91
C LEU A 179 11.44 -19.45 -14.22
N GLY A 180 11.76 -18.15 -14.29
CA GLY A 180 10.79 -17.10 -14.64
C GLY A 180 10.01 -16.50 -13.47
N LYS A 181 10.35 -16.82 -12.22
CA LYS A 181 9.77 -16.14 -11.05
C LYS A 181 10.29 -14.70 -10.93
N VAL A 182 9.40 -13.77 -10.56
CA VAL A 182 9.77 -12.42 -10.16
C VAL A 182 9.74 -12.32 -8.63
N ASP A 183 10.92 -12.16 -8.02
CA ASP A 183 11.06 -11.99 -6.57
C ASP A 183 11.21 -10.51 -6.23
N LEU A 184 10.26 -9.97 -5.47
CA LEU A 184 10.31 -8.60 -4.97
C LEU A 184 10.95 -8.57 -3.59
N ARG A 185 11.99 -7.74 -3.45
CA ARG A 185 12.73 -7.57 -2.19
C ARG A 185 12.92 -6.11 -1.85
N CYS A 186 13.15 -5.83 -0.58
CA CYS A 186 13.40 -4.48 -0.09
C CYS A 186 14.50 -4.46 0.97
N SER A 187 15.14 -3.31 1.16
CA SER A 187 16.15 -3.17 2.21
C SER A 187 15.52 -3.25 3.62
N PRO A 188 16.31 -3.57 4.68
CA PRO A 188 15.81 -3.60 6.05
C PRO A 188 15.16 -2.30 6.54
N GLU A 189 15.53 -1.16 5.98
CA GLU A 189 14.95 0.16 6.29
C GLU A 189 13.57 0.35 5.67
N VAL A 190 13.32 -0.28 4.53
CA VAL A 190 12.07 -0.19 3.77
C VAL A 190 11.08 -1.27 4.20
N ALA A 191 11.54 -2.42 4.66
CA ALA A 191 10.68 -3.52 5.06
C ALA A 191 9.61 -3.13 6.10
N PRO A 192 9.91 -2.39 7.18
CA PRO A 192 8.90 -1.94 8.13
C PRO A 192 7.83 -1.05 7.49
N LEU A 193 8.21 -0.20 6.52
CA LEU A 193 7.27 0.66 5.82
C LEU A 193 6.27 -0.16 5.01
N MET A 194 6.76 -1.14 4.25
CA MET A 194 5.91 -2.01 3.42
C MET A 194 4.92 -2.79 4.28
N HIS A 195 5.41 -3.42 5.36
CA HIS A 195 4.59 -4.20 6.27
C HIS A 195 3.60 -3.31 7.05
N ALA A 196 4.04 -2.17 7.58
CA ALA A 196 3.15 -1.22 8.25
C ALA A 196 2.11 -0.66 7.28
N SER A 197 2.43 -0.43 6.01
CA SER A 197 1.46 0.04 5.02
C SER A 197 0.38 -1.00 4.76
N VAL A 198 0.75 -2.28 4.55
CA VAL A 198 -0.24 -3.37 4.45
C VAL A 198 -1.12 -3.42 5.69
N LEU A 199 -0.51 -3.45 6.88
CA LEU A 199 -1.26 -3.60 8.13
C LEU A 199 -2.13 -2.39 8.48
N GLY A 200 -1.71 -1.19 8.09
CA GLY A 200 -2.35 0.08 8.42
C GLY A 200 -3.50 0.45 7.48
N PHE A 201 -3.46 -0.01 6.23
CA PHE A 201 -4.48 0.28 5.21
C PHE A 201 -5.44 -0.87 4.94
N GLU A 202 -5.22 -2.05 5.54
CA GLU A 202 -6.23 -3.12 5.54
C GLU A 202 -7.44 -2.69 6.38
N VAL A 203 -8.62 -2.69 5.76
CA VAL A 203 -9.88 -2.24 6.37
C VAL A 203 -10.71 -3.42 6.87
N LEU A 204 -10.70 -4.52 6.13
CA LEU A 204 -11.45 -5.73 6.47
C LEU A 204 -10.67 -6.96 6.00
N ASN A 205 -10.87 -8.07 6.70
CA ASN A 205 -10.61 -9.38 6.14
C ASN A 205 -11.72 -10.35 6.56
N PHE A 206 -11.89 -11.40 5.78
CA PHE A 206 -12.93 -12.39 5.98
C PHE A 206 -12.53 -13.71 5.33
N ALA A 207 -13.12 -14.81 5.79
CA ALA A 207 -12.89 -16.13 5.23
C ALA A 207 -14.09 -16.54 4.37
N VAL A 208 -13.86 -16.99 3.13
CA VAL A 208 -14.89 -17.60 2.28
C VAL A 208 -14.36 -18.93 1.77
N ALA A 209 -15.10 -20.02 1.97
CA ALA A 209 -14.74 -21.37 1.52
C ALA A 209 -13.30 -21.78 1.88
N GLY A 210 -12.85 -21.44 3.09
CA GLY A 210 -11.49 -21.75 3.58
C GLY A 210 -10.38 -20.81 3.10
N ASN A 211 -10.69 -19.83 2.25
CA ASN A 211 -9.73 -18.83 1.77
C ASN A 211 -9.89 -17.51 2.55
N MET A 212 -8.77 -16.89 2.94
CA MET A 212 -8.76 -15.57 3.57
C MET A 212 -8.70 -14.47 2.51
N PHE A 213 -9.60 -13.50 2.59
CA PHE A 213 -9.68 -12.32 1.73
C PHE A 213 -9.33 -11.07 2.52
N HIS A 214 -8.67 -10.13 1.88
CA HIS A 214 -8.22 -8.87 2.47
C HIS A 214 -8.72 -7.70 1.64
N LEU A 215 -9.36 -6.73 2.28
CA LEU A 215 -9.89 -5.52 1.67
C LEU A 215 -9.01 -4.33 2.06
N PHE A 216 -8.55 -3.60 1.05
CA PHE A 216 -7.78 -2.37 1.20
C PHE A 216 -8.55 -1.22 0.54
N ILE A 217 -8.50 -0.04 1.14
CA ILE A 217 -8.97 1.19 0.51
C ILE A 217 -7.73 2.03 0.21
N THR A 218 -7.57 2.38 -1.05
CA THR A 218 -6.43 3.14 -1.57
C THR A 218 -6.91 4.30 -2.45
N LEU A 219 -6.04 5.29 -2.61
CA LEU A 219 -6.15 6.34 -3.61
C LEU A 219 -5.29 5.94 -4.82
N LYS A 220 -5.84 6.15 -6.01
CA LYS A 220 -5.13 5.96 -7.27
C LYS A 220 -4.83 7.32 -7.88
N ALA A 221 -3.61 7.50 -8.35
CA ALA A 221 -3.21 8.66 -9.13
C ALA A 221 -2.60 8.14 -10.44
N PRO A 222 -3.17 8.48 -11.61
CA PRO A 222 -2.59 8.08 -12.87
C PRO A 222 -1.25 8.81 -13.10
N PRO A 223 -0.39 8.28 -13.99
CA PRO A 223 0.85 8.93 -14.38
C PRO A 223 0.61 10.36 -14.85
N ASP A 224 1.61 11.20 -14.64
CA ASP A 224 1.66 12.60 -15.04
C ASP A 224 0.70 13.58 -14.35
N ILE A 225 -0.21 13.10 -13.50
CA ILE A 225 -0.98 13.99 -12.63
C ILE A 225 -0.10 14.52 -11.50
N CYS A 226 -0.01 15.85 -11.43
CA CYS A 226 0.60 16.57 -10.32
C CYS A 226 -0.46 16.86 -9.26
N ILE A 227 -0.29 16.30 -8.07
CA ILE A 227 -1.16 16.52 -6.91
C ILE A 227 -0.46 17.52 -6.01
N LYS A 228 -0.99 18.74 -5.94
CA LYS A 228 -0.44 19.80 -5.06
C LYS A 228 -0.98 19.64 -3.64
N TYR A 229 -0.42 20.42 -2.72
CA TYR A 229 -0.82 20.45 -1.31
C TYR A 229 -2.34 20.50 -1.08
N MET A 230 -3.05 21.41 -1.76
CA MET A 230 -4.51 21.58 -1.57
C MET A 230 -5.32 20.39 -2.10
N ASP A 231 -4.91 19.82 -3.24
CA ASP A 231 -5.52 18.61 -3.78
C ASP A 231 -5.31 17.43 -2.82
N ALA A 232 -4.08 17.29 -2.30
CA ALA A 232 -3.75 16.28 -1.31
C ALA A 232 -4.59 16.43 -0.04
N LYS A 233 -4.81 17.66 0.45
CA LYS A 233 -5.71 17.94 1.59
C LYS A 233 -7.14 17.50 1.32
N LEU A 234 -7.69 17.80 0.14
CA LEU A 234 -9.03 17.38 -0.24
C LEU A 234 -9.13 15.84 -0.30
N LEU A 235 -8.21 15.21 -1.02
CA LEU A 235 -8.14 13.75 -1.16
C LEU A 235 -7.99 13.06 0.20
N ALA A 236 -7.16 13.61 1.10
CA ALA A 236 -7.00 13.07 2.45
C ALA A 236 -8.28 13.14 3.29
N LYS A 237 -9.07 14.22 3.16
CA LYS A 237 -10.38 14.32 3.82
C LYS A 237 -11.35 13.28 3.26
N VAL A 238 -11.43 13.15 1.94
CA VAL A 238 -12.29 12.15 1.27
C VAL A 238 -11.90 10.74 1.69
N PHE A 239 -10.61 10.42 1.66
CA PHE A 239 -10.08 9.12 2.07
C PHE A 239 -10.39 8.80 3.53
N THR A 240 -10.14 9.74 4.44
CA THR A 240 -10.43 9.56 5.87
C THR A 240 -11.93 9.37 6.11
N TYR A 241 -12.78 10.08 5.38
CA TYR A 241 -14.23 9.92 5.47
C TYR A 241 -14.67 8.55 4.97
N ALA A 242 -14.16 8.09 3.82
CA ALA A 242 -14.44 6.77 3.26
C ALA A 242 -14.05 5.65 4.24
N LEU A 243 -12.85 5.73 4.83
CA LEU A 243 -12.39 4.79 5.85
C LEU A 243 -13.32 4.72 7.07
N LYS A 244 -13.71 5.89 7.62
CA LYS A 244 -14.63 5.97 8.76
C LYS A 244 -16.03 5.45 8.42
N LEU A 245 -16.47 5.64 7.18
CA LEU A 245 -17.75 5.16 6.73
C LEU A 245 -17.73 3.62 6.64
N THR A 246 -16.68 3.05 6.05
CA THR A 246 -16.51 1.59 6.00
C THR A 246 -16.39 0.96 7.37
N SER A 247 -15.69 1.58 8.32
CA SER A 247 -15.57 1.03 9.69
C SER A 247 -16.89 1.03 10.47
N LYS A 248 -17.89 1.84 10.07
CA LYS A 248 -19.22 1.90 10.71
C LYS A 248 -20.20 0.87 10.17
N PHE A 249 -19.97 0.37 8.97
CA PHE A 249 -20.76 -0.72 8.44
C PHE A 249 -20.20 -2.01 9.07
N ASN A 250 -20.89 -2.54 10.08
CA ASN A 250 -20.68 -3.92 10.53
C ASN A 250 -20.99 -4.83 9.34
N PHE A 251 -19.99 -5.13 8.51
CA PHE A 251 -20.10 -6.02 7.34
C PHE A 251 -20.31 -7.50 7.74
N ILE A 252 -21.02 -7.74 8.84
CA ILE A 252 -21.20 -9.07 9.46
C ILE A 252 -22.16 -9.95 8.63
N ASP A 253 -22.99 -9.35 7.76
CA ASP A 253 -23.82 -10.09 6.79
C ASP A 253 -23.13 -10.14 5.42
N ILE A 254 -22.14 -11.03 5.29
CA ILE A 254 -21.44 -11.28 4.02
C ILE A 254 -22.31 -12.19 3.15
N TYR A 255 -23.07 -11.58 2.24
CA TYR A 255 -23.66 -12.28 1.10
C TYR A 255 -22.54 -12.78 0.18
N GLU A 256 -22.69 -14.01 -0.32
CA GLU A 256 -21.68 -14.79 -1.05
C GLU A 256 -21.19 -14.19 -2.39
N ASP A 257 -21.61 -12.99 -2.77
CA ASP A 257 -21.33 -12.43 -4.09
C ASP A 257 -20.56 -11.11 -4.03
N TYR A 258 -19.24 -11.23 -4.21
CA TYR A 258 -18.25 -10.15 -4.11
C TYR A 258 -18.46 -9.03 -5.14
N GLU A 259 -18.97 -9.35 -6.34
CA GLU A 259 -19.25 -8.40 -7.41
C GLU A 259 -20.46 -7.50 -7.06
N VAL A 260 -21.51 -8.10 -6.51
CA VAL A 260 -22.72 -7.38 -6.05
C VAL A 260 -22.38 -6.44 -4.90
N HIS A 261 -21.47 -6.83 -4.00
CA HIS A 261 -21.01 -5.97 -2.91
C HIS A 261 -20.19 -4.78 -3.42
N ARG A 262 -19.29 -5.00 -4.38
CA ARG A 262 -18.50 -3.94 -5.03
C ARG A 262 -19.41 -2.93 -5.72
N LEU A 263 -20.42 -3.42 -6.45
CA LEU A 263 -21.44 -2.63 -7.12
C LEU A 263 -22.33 -1.88 -6.11
N TYR A 264 -22.73 -2.51 -5.01
CA TYR A 264 -23.51 -1.88 -3.93
C TYR A 264 -22.74 -0.76 -3.24
N LEU A 265 -21.45 -0.97 -2.93
CA LEU A 265 -20.59 0.06 -2.34
C LEU A 265 -20.40 1.23 -3.31
N LEU A 266 -20.16 0.94 -4.60
CA LEU A 266 -20.11 1.96 -5.66
C LEU A 266 -21.43 2.74 -5.73
N LEU A 267 -22.57 2.07 -5.87
CA LEU A 267 -23.89 2.71 -5.99
C LEU A 267 -24.27 3.53 -4.74
N LYS A 268 -23.95 3.06 -3.54
CA LYS A 268 -24.29 3.75 -2.28
C LYS A 268 -23.37 4.94 -2.01
N ILE A 269 -22.09 4.84 -2.37
CA ILE A 269 -21.16 5.98 -2.39
C ILE A 269 -21.68 6.99 -3.43
N PHE A 270 -21.93 6.58 -4.66
CA PHE A 270 -22.46 7.47 -5.71
C PHE A 270 -23.76 8.17 -5.29
N HIS A 271 -24.74 7.45 -4.72
CA HIS A 271 -26.03 8.01 -4.31
C HIS A 271 -25.91 9.03 -3.17
N LYS A 272 -25.02 8.79 -2.20
CA LYS A 272 -24.82 9.70 -1.06
C LYS A 272 -23.96 10.92 -1.44
N TYR A 273 -23.00 10.74 -2.35
CA TYR A 273 -22.12 11.81 -2.81
C TYR A 273 -22.77 12.74 -3.84
N ILE A 274 -23.68 12.27 -4.71
CA ILE A 274 -24.45 13.20 -5.57
C ILE A 274 -25.30 14.15 -4.72
N LYS A 275 -25.98 13.66 -3.67
CA LYS A 275 -26.75 14.52 -2.76
C LYS A 275 -25.86 15.50 -1.96
N SER A 276 -24.67 15.07 -1.53
CA SER A 276 -23.76 15.92 -0.77
C SER A 276 -22.97 16.90 -1.63
N LEU A 277 -22.60 16.52 -2.85
CA LEU A 277 -21.95 17.40 -3.84
C LEU A 277 -22.95 18.38 -4.44
N ALA A 278 -24.19 17.96 -4.73
CA ALA A 278 -25.25 18.88 -5.15
C ALA A 278 -25.50 19.99 -4.13
N HIS A 279 -25.42 19.68 -2.83
CA HIS A 279 -25.47 20.71 -1.78
C HIS A 279 -24.25 21.64 -1.78
N LEU A 280 -23.05 21.11 -2.02
CA LEU A 280 -21.80 21.90 -2.12
C LEU A 280 -21.79 22.82 -3.36
N PHE A 281 -22.29 22.33 -4.50
CA PHE A 281 -22.43 23.10 -5.74
C PHE A 281 -23.59 24.12 -5.66
N ALA A 282 -24.70 23.79 -4.99
CA ALA A 282 -25.81 24.73 -4.76
C ALA A 282 -25.48 25.82 -3.73
N SER A 283 -24.45 25.63 -2.90
CA SER A 283 -24.02 26.59 -1.86
C SER A 283 -22.89 27.54 -2.29
N SER A 284 -22.42 27.47 -3.55
CA SER A 284 -21.37 28.34 -4.08
C SER A 284 -21.95 29.31 -5.14
N PRO A 285 -22.10 30.61 -4.83
CA PRO A 285 -22.63 31.61 -5.76
C PRO A 285 -21.79 31.80 -7.04
N GLU A 286 -20.55 31.31 -7.05
CA GLU A 286 -19.59 31.48 -8.15
C GLU A 286 -19.74 30.41 -9.24
N LEU A 287 -20.46 29.32 -8.97
CA LEU A 287 -20.64 28.19 -9.89
C LEU A 287 -22.04 28.10 -10.49
N SER A 288 -23.01 28.89 -10.00
CA SER A 288 -24.36 28.98 -10.57
C SER A 288 -24.46 29.84 -11.84
N SER A 289 -23.37 30.49 -12.26
CA SER A 289 -23.29 31.31 -13.48
C SER A 289 -22.74 30.57 -14.71
N LEU A 290 -22.45 29.27 -14.58
CA LEU A 290 -21.96 28.41 -15.66
C LEU A 290 -23.00 27.38 -16.14
N GLY A 291 -24.27 27.52 -15.71
CA GLY A 291 -25.42 26.73 -16.16
C GLY A 291 -26.36 27.55 -17.03
#